data_AF-A0A561SDL9-F1
#
_entry.id   AF-A0A561SDL9-F1
#
_cell.length_a   1.000
_cell.length_b   1.000
_cell.length_c   1.000
_cell.angle_alpha   90.00
_cell.angle_beta   90.00
_cell.angle_gamma   90.00
#
_symmetry.space_group_name_H-M   'P 1'
#
loop_
_entity.id
_entity.type
_entity.pdbx_description
1 polymer ?
#
loop_
_entity_poly.entity_id
_entity_poly.type
_entity_poly.pdbx_seq_one_letter_code
_entity_poly.pdbx_strand_id
1 'polypeptide(L)'
;MTCLGIVLWFVGLGVATSMNENLGTLYFFGSLVCLGAWLWKRSEPERERLASQARHRAHAQEAAELRQRQERERAEVERWRAAHTRAAAPEAGGRFRPGPVGLPAGLGGALMVSPAELPTGQLLALPDVDQARRVFRGTVTAVVRSIDDEARGFVRELDGLPDGGCEPGRLREQGGELGWKPAQNGSRLTGAAADLVSEVLAWADVRRRLLKDFWPDPAVALGQVEELIEENGDRVRVWGRKADWNGPGPAVLPGSAWPDFLTDLRDRLTRVSTALGDLSAFPLPPALSPPPDAKFAEHVSASAATDTLSAFLVEAAARSAALSGGPMPPQATDWGLGAYTLNGFLTEEIRDRFHRAVAGSPAVAEWAPELASPQLRHRLHLCYLAFALGYLTEVSKGMQDYTERSGSGKPAANLTVMGSIGSVQIAESIQIIGSNLAAIMDRGSARTAEAIRALSQAIQQEPALSDDQRVDLLHHLADVAEAVSHPEDGRRRSRVRPALTAIAEAGAAVGAGSPISRAVTDWQHVLSALS
;
A
#
# COMPACT_ATOMS: atom_id res chain seq x y z
N MET A 1 -28.66 -33.33 63.33
CA MET A 1 -29.83 -33.64 64.19
C MET A 1 -30.11 -35.14 64.34
N THR A 2 -29.77 -35.99 63.36
CA THR A 2 -29.85 -37.46 63.50
C THR A 2 -29.11 -37.98 64.73
N CYS A 3 -27.93 -37.44 65.05
CA CYS A 3 -27.19 -37.85 66.25
C CYS A 3 -27.86 -37.45 67.58
N LEU A 4 -28.54 -36.30 67.65
CA LEU A 4 -29.14 -35.84 68.91
C LEU A 4 -30.43 -36.60 69.24
N GLY A 5 -31.23 -36.95 68.22
CA GLY A 5 -32.42 -37.77 68.39
C GLY A 5 -32.10 -39.21 68.78
N ILE A 6 -31.02 -39.77 68.24
CA ILE A 6 -30.52 -41.10 68.63
C ILE A 6 -30.03 -41.08 70.08
N VAL A 7 -29.28 -40.05 70.49
CA VAL A 7 -28.81 -39.91 71.88
C VAL A 7 -29.97 -39.75 72.85
N LEU A 8 -30.98 -38.92 72.54
CA LEU A 8 -32.19 -38.78 73.37
C LEU A 8 -33.00 -40.08 73.44
N TRP A 9 -33.02 -40.87 72.36
CA TRP A 9 -33.66 -42.20 72.36
C TRP A 9 -32.92 -43.18 73.27
N PHE A 10 -31.59 -43.23 73.23
CA PHE A 10 -30.78 -44.07 74.12
C PHE A 10 -30.85 -43.63 75.58
N VAL A 11 -30.92 -42.32 75.86
CA VAL A 11 -31.12 -41.80 77.22
C VAL A 11 -32.53 -42.16 77.72
N GLY A 12 -33.56 -42.01 76.88
CA GLY A 12 -34.92 -42.47 77.20
C GLY A 12 -35.03 -43.98 77.42
N LEU A 13 -34.31 -44.77 76.62
CA LEU A 13 -34.21 -46.23 76.75
C LEU A 13 -33.54 -46.62 78.08
N GLY A 14 -32.45 -45.94 78.44
CA GLY A 14 -31.71 -46.15 79.69
C GLY A 14 -32.55 -45.83 80.94
N VAL A 15 -33.31 -44.72 80.89
CA VAL A 15 -34.22 -44.35 81.98
C VAL A 15 -35.38 -45.34 82.09
N ALA A 16 -36.01 -45.74 80.97
CA ALA A 16 -37.11 -46.71 80.96
C ALA A 16 -36.67 -48.10 81.47
N THR A 17 -35.46 -48.57 81.12
CA THR A 17 -34.90 -49.82 81.66
C THR A 17 -34.61 -49.76 83.16
N SER A 18 -34.34 -48.57 83.71
CA SER A 18 -34.04 -48.42 85.15
C SER A 18 -35.29 -48.38 86.05
N MET A 19 -36.47 -48.09 85.50
CA MET A 19 -37.70 -47.89 86.28
C MET A 19 -38.71 -49.05 86.19
N ASN A 20 -38.39 -50.16 85.49
CA ASN A 20 -39.24 -51.36 85.37
C ASN A 20 -40.70 -51.05 84.95
N GLU A 21 -40.88 -50.05 84.08
CA GLU A 21 -42.20 -49.65 83.60
C GLU A 21 -42.64 -50.42 82.35
N ASN A 22 -43.95 -50.62 82.23
CA ASN A 22 -44.61 -51.37 81.17
C ASN A 22 -44.29 -50.85 79.75
N LEU A 23 -44.23 -51.77 78.78
CA LEU A 23 -44.04 -51.55 77.33
C LEU A 23 -44.81 -50.36 76.71
N GLY A 24 -45.90 -49.91 77.32
CA GLY A 24 -46.69 -48.76 76.88
C GLY A 24 -45.94 -47.42 76.92
N THR A 25 -45.07 -47.18 77.92
CA THR A 25 -44.31 -45.93 78.05
C THR A 25 -43.27 -45.81 76.92
N LEU A 26 -42.64 -46.93 76.57
CA LEU A 26 -41.67 -47.04 75.48
C LEU A 26 -42.30 -46.75 74.11
N TYR A 27 -43.54 -47.23 73.91
CA TYR A 27 -44.34 -46.91 72.72
C TYR A 27 -44.69 -45.42 72.63
N PHE A 28 -45.07 -44.79 73.75
CA PHE A 28 -45.39 -43.37 73.78
C PHE A 28 -44.18 -42.50 73.39
N PHE A 29 -43.01 -42.74 74.00
CA PHE A 29 -41.79 -42.00 73.65
C PHE A 29 -41.30 -42.31 72.23
N GLY A 30 -41.37 -43.57 71.80
CA GLY A 30 -41.08 -43.95 70.41
C GLY A 30 -41.98 -43.22 69.42
N SER A 31 -43.28 -43.11 69.72
CA SER A 31 -44.23 -42.39 68.87
C SER A 31 -43.97 -40.88 68.82
N LEU A 32 -43.55 -40.25 69.94
CA LEU A 32 -43.15 -38.84 69.98
C LEU A 32 -41.88 -38.56 69.17
N VAL A 33 -40.90 -39.46 69.22
CA VAL A 33 -39.67 -39.34 68.41
C VAL A 33 -39.99 -39.53 66.93
N CYS A 34 -40.82 -40.51 66.57
CA CYS A 34 -41.29 -40.71 65.19
C CYS A 34 -42.10 -39.52 64.68
N LEU A 35 -43.00 -38.96 65.50
CA LEU A 35 -43.78 -37.77 65.18
C LEU A 35 -42.87 -36.54 65.02
N GLY A 36 -41.89 -36.38 65.91
CA GLY A 36 -40.88 -35.31 65.83
C GLY A 36 -40.02 -35.43 64.57
N ALA A 37 -39.57 -36.64 64.23
CA ALA A 37 -38.82 -36.90 62.99
C ALA A 37 -39.67 -36.68 61.73
N TRP A 38 -40.95 -37.06 61.77
CA TRP A 38 -41.90 -36.83 60.68
C TRP A 38 -42.21 -35.34 60.49
N LEU A 39 -42.48 -34.60 61.58
CA LEU A 39 -42.68 -33.15 61.54
C LEU A 39 -41.42 -32.41 61.10
N TRP A 40 -40.24 -32.87 61.51
CA TRP A 40 -38.95 -32.35 61.04
C TRP A 40 -38.78 -32.57 59.54
N LYS A 41 -39.00 -33.79 59.04
CA LYS A 41 -38.93 -34.09 57.60
C LYS A 41 -39.97 -33.29 56.80
N ARG A 42 -41.17 -33.09 57.37
CA ARG A 42 -42.22 -32.27 56.76
C ARG A 42 -41.85 -30.77 56.70
N SER A 43 -41.01 -30.27 57.62
CA SER A 43 -40.49 -28.89 57.60
C SER A 43 -39.22 -28.69 56.77
N GLU A 44 -38.66 -29.75 56.19
CA GLU A 44 -37.47 -29.70 55.34
C GLU A 44 -37.60 -28.76 54.13
N PRO A 45 -38.68 -28.78 53.32
CA PRO A 45 -38.84 -27.85 52.21
C PRO A 45 -38.96 -26.39 52.65
N GLU A 46 -39.48 -26.13 53.85
CA GLU A 46 -39.58 -24.77 54.41
C GLU A 46 -38.21 -24.29 54.90
N ARG A 47 -37.40 -25.17 55.50
CA ARG A 47 -36.02 -24.88 55.89
C ARG A 47 -35.10 -24.67 54.69
N GLU A 48 -35.28 -25.43 53.61
CA GLU A 48 -34.56 -25.20 52.34
C GLU A 48 -34.95 -23.87 51.70
N ARG A 49 -36.24 -23.49 51.72
CA ARG A 49 -36.70 -22.18 51.26
C ARG A 49 -36.13 -21.03 52.09
N LEU A 50 -36.05 -21.17 53.41
CA LEU A 50 -35.45 -20.17 54.28
C LEU A 50 -33.93 -20.08 54.07
N ALA A 51 -33.25 -21.22 53.88
CA ALA A 51 -31.82 -21.26 53.59
C ALA A 51 -31.50 -20.67 52.21
N SER A 52 -32.33 -20.93 51.19
CA SER A 52 -32.16 -20.33 49.87
C SER A 52 -32.45 -18.83 49.90
N GLN A 53 -33.50 -18.38 50.61
CA GLN A 53 -33.76 -16.95 50.82
C GLN A 53 -32.63 -16.26 51.58
N ALA A 54 -32.03 -16.91 52.58
CA ALA A 54 -30.87 -16.38 53.30
C ALA A 54 -29.65 -16.26 52.37
N ARG A 55 -29.38 -17.25 51.50
CA ARG A 55 -28.32 -17.18 50.48
C ARG A 55 -28.59 -16.08 49.45
N HIS A 56 -29.83 -15.95 48.97
CA HIS A 56 -30.21 -14.87 48.05
C HIS A 56 -30.05 -13.49 48.69
N ARG A 57 -30.39 -13.34 49.98
CA ARG A 57 -30.16 -12.09 50.72
C ARG A 57 -28.67 -11.81 50.91
N ALA A 58 -27.86 -12.81 51.24
CA ALA A 58 -26.41 -12.67 51.36
C ALA A 58 -25.77 -12.26 50.03
N HIS A 59 -26.12 -12.93 48.93
CA HIS A 59 -25.63 -12.54 47.60
C HIS A 59 -26.15 -11.17 47.15
N ALA A 60 -27.38 -10.80 47.49
CA ALA A 60 -27.91 -9.47 47.20
C ALA A 60 -27.19 -8.37 47.99
N GLN A 61 -26.82 -8.64 49.25
CA GLN A 61 -26.02 -7.74 50.08
C GLN A 61 -24.59 -7.60 49.52
N GLU A 62 -23.94 -8.70 49.19
CA GLU A 62 -22.60 -8.70 48.58
C GLU A 62 -22.58 -7.94 47.24
N ALA A 63 -23.60 -8.15 46.39
CA ALA A 63 -23.75 -7.42 45.14
C ALA A 63 -24.01 -5.92 45.37
N ALA A 64 -24.79 -5.55 46.39
CA ALA A 64 -25.04 -4.15 46.74
C ALA A 64 -23.79 -3.46 47.29
N GLU A 65 -23.00 -4.15 48.12
CA GLU A 65 -21.71 -3.66 48.62
C GLU A 65 -20.70 -3.46 47.50
N LEU A 66 -20.64 -4.40 46.54
CA LEU A 66 -19.77 -4.29 45.37
C LEU A 66 -20.18 -3.09 44.49
N ARG A 67 -21.48 -2.86 44.29
CA ARG A 67 -21.97 -1.66 43.58
C ARG A 67 -21.64 -0.36 44.30
N GLN A 68 -21.86 -0.30 45.62
CA GLN A 68 -21.50 0.90 46.41
C GLN A 68 -20.00 1.17 46.37
N ARG A 69 -19.17 0.12 46.42
CA ARG A 69 -17.71 0.25 46.29
C ARG A 69 -17.33 0.81 44.92
N GLN A 70 -17.91 0.26 43.84
CA GLN A 70 -17.69 0.76 42.48
C GLN A 70 -18.13 2.22 42.31
N GLU A 71 -19.27 2.62 42.90
CA GLU A 71 -19.74 4.02 42.86
C GLU A 71 -18.81 4.97 43.62
N ARG A 72 -18.34 4.58 44.81
CA ARG A 72 -17.37 5.38 45.58
C ARG A 72 -16.06 5.56 44.82
N GLU A 73 -15.55 4.48 44.23
CA GLU A 73 -14.34 4.52 43.41
C GLU A 73 -14.53 5.39 42.16
N ARG A 74 -15.66 5.30 41.47
CA ARG A 74 -16.00 6.19 40.34
C ARG A 74 -16.03 7.66 40.76
N ALA A 75 -16.71 7.97 41.86
CA ALA A 75 -16.79 9.34 42.39
C ALA A 75 -15.44 9.88 42.89
N GLU A 76 -14.55 9.01 43.38
CA GLU A 76 -13.18 9.37 43.73
C GLU A 76 -12.34 9.65 42.48
N VAL A 77 -12.47 8.84 41.43
CA VAL A 77 -11.82 9.06 40.14
C VAL A 77 -12.30 10.36 39.49
N GLU A 78 -13.60 10.64 39.51
CA GLU A 78 -14.15 11.90 39.00
C GLU A 78 -13.64 13.12 39.77
N ARG A 79 -13.53 13.02 41.11
CA ARG A 79 -12.93 14.09 41.94
C ARG A 79 -11.43 14.26 41.66
N TRP A 80 -10.70 13.16 41.55
CA TRP A 80 -9.29 13.18 41.18
C TRP A 80 -9.10 13.83 39.81
N ARG A 81 -9.92 13.47 38.81
CA ARG A 81 -9.93 14.11 37.49
C ARG A 81 -10.22 15.60 37.59
N ALA A 82 -11.31 16.00 38.24
CA ALA A 82 -11.68 17.40 38.36
C ALA A 82 -10.58 18.25 39.02
N ALA A 83 -9.86 17.69 40.00
CA ALA A 83 -8.72 18.35 40.64
C ALA A 83 -7.50 18.48 39.70
N HIS A 84 -7.18 17.42 38.94
CA HIS A 84 -5.98 17.39 38.10
C HIS A 84 -6.21 18.01 36.71
N THR A 85 -7.42 18.00 36.16
CA THR A 85 -7.81 18.79 34.99
C THR A 85 -7.75 20.29 35.29
N ARG A 86 -8.00 20.71 36.54
CA ARG A 86 -7.84 22.12 36.97
C ARG A 86 -6.39 22.48 37.27
N ALA A 87 -5.62 21.58 37.87
CA ALA A 87 -4.21 21.82 38.19
C ALA A 87 -3.28 21.70 36.97
N ALA A 88 -3.66 20.91 35.96
CA ALA A 88 -2.94 20.71 34.71
C ALA A 88 -3.61 21.42 33.52
N ALA A 89 -4.58 22.32 33.76
CA ALA A 89 -4.98 23.26 32.72
C ALA A 89 -3.78 24.19 32.51
N PRO A 90 -3.05 24.12 31.37
CA PRO A 90 -2.15 25.20 31.03
C PRO A 90 -2.96 26.49 31.06
N GLU A 91 -2.37 27.56 31.57
CA GLU A 91 -3.00 28.88 31.53
C GLU A 91 -3.62 29.11 30.16
N ALA A 92 -4.87 29.58 30.15
CA ALA A 92 -5.77 29.63 29.00
C ALA A 92 -5.33 30.59 27.85
N GLY A 93 -4.03 30.83 27.67
CA GLY A 93 -3.45 31.58 26.56
C GLY A 93 -3.04 30.71 25.36
N GLY A 94 -2.82 29.40 25.53
CA GLY A 94 -2.35 28.53 24.46
C GLY A 94 -3.37 27.48 24.05
N ARG A 95 -4.44 27.85 23.34
CA ARG A 95 -5.28 26.87 22.62
C ARG A 95 -4.45 26.29 21.47
N PHE A 96 -3.61 25.31 21.76
CA PHE A 96 -2.96 24.51 20.72
C PHE A 96 -3.99 23.53 20.18
N ARG A 97 -4.72 23.97 19.14
CA ARG A 97 -5.26 23.03 18.17
C ARG A 97 -4.05 22.57 17.38
N PRO A 98 -3.67 21.27 17.37
CA PRO A 98 -2.93 20.80 16.23
C PRO A 98 -3.82 21.13 15.03
N GLY A 99 -3.26 21.85 14.06
CA GLY A 99 -3.89 21.94 12.76
C GLY A 99 -4.16 20.52 12.24
N PRO A 100 -4.93 20.36 11.14
CA PRO A 100 -4.80 19.12 10.37
C PRO A 100 -3.31 18.82 10.23
N VAL A 101 -2.89 17.54 10.35
CA VAL A 101 -1.50 17.08 10.20
C VAL A 101 -0.96 17.66 8.90
N GLY A 102 -0.43 18.86 9.01
CA GLY A 102 0.20 19.65 8.00
C GLY A 102 1.62 19.56 8.48
N LEU A 103 2.34 18.63 7.87
CA LEU A 103 3.77 18.50 8.00
C LEU A 103 4.35 19.92 8.11
N PRO A 104 4.98 20.29 9.24
CA PRO A 104 5.51 21.64 9.38
C PRO A 104 6.42 21.92 8.20
N ALA A 105 6.30 23.14 7.65
CA ALA A 105 7.09 23.59 6.51
C ALA A 105 8.58 23.54 6.89
N GLY A 106 9.25 22.44 6.53
CA GLY A 106 10.67 22.23 6.82
C GLY A 106 11.10 20.77 6.93
N LEU A 107 10.34 19.90 7.60
CA LEU A 107 10.85 18.57 8.01
C LEU A 107 9.99 17.37 7.60
N GLY A 108 8.72 17.59 7.28
CA GLY A 108 7.89 16.62 6.55
C GLY A 108 7.68 16.99 5.08
N GLY A 109 8.42 17.98 4.60
CA GLY A 109 8.39 18.39 3.20
C GLY A 109 9.12 17.40 2.28
N ALA A 110 8.86 17.57 0.99
CA ALA A 110 9.63 16.94 -0.08
C ALA A 110 11.13 17.04 0.23
N LEU A 111 11.89 15.94 0.09
CA LEU A 111 13.32 15.96 0.38
C LEU A 111 14.01 17.09 -0.41
N MET A 112 14.62 18.02 0.33
CA MET A 112 15.34 19.17 -0.20
C MET A 112 16.83 18.88 -0.14
N VAL A 113 17.37 18.32 -1.22
CA VAL A 113 18.82 18.17 -1.36
C VAL A 113 19.41 19.56 -1.66
N SER A 114 20.43 19.96 -0.90
CA SER A 114 21.08 21.25 -1.09
C SER A 114 21.59 21.39 -2.53
N PRO A 115 21.33 22.53 -3.22
CA PRO A 115 21.88 22.76 -4.56
C PRO A 115 23.40 22.66 -4.64
N ALA A 116 24.10 22.91 -3.51
CA ALA A 116 25.56 22.79 -3.42
C ALA A 116 26.04 21.33 -3.38
N GLU A 117 25.19 20.40 -2.95
CA GLU A 117 25.49 18.96 -2.89
C GLU A 117 25.11 18.24 -4.19
N LEU A 118 24.19 18.84 -4.95
CA LEU A 118 23.90 18.39 -6.30
C LEU A 118 25.10 18.72 -7.21
N PRO A 119 25.53 17.79 -8.08
CA PRO A 119 26.61 18.08 -9.02
C PRO A 119 26.29 19.35 -9.84
N THR A 120 27.17 20.35 -9.79
CA THR A 120 27.00 21.66 -10.47
C THR A 120 27.18 21.60 -12.00
N GLY A 121 27.36 20.41 -12.57
CA GLY A 121 27.54 20.24 -14.01
C GLY A 121 26.37 20.77 -14.84
N GLN A 122 26.71 21.28 -16.04
CA GLN A 122 25.78 21.59 -17.13
C GLN A 122 24.64 20.56 -17.21
N LEU A 123 23.46 21.06 -17.59
CA LEU A 123 22.32 20.24 -18.01
C LEU A 123 22.82 19.02 -18.80
N LEU A 124 22.35 17.84 -18.40
CA LEU A 124 22.72 16.57 -19.02
C LEU A 124 22.66 16.72 -20.54
N ALA A 125 23.80 16.57 -21.21
CA ALA A 125 23.86 16.54 -22.65
C ALA A 125 23.32 15.18 -23.08
N LEU A 126 22.01 15.03 -23.18
CA LEU A 126 21.40 13.77 -23.58
C LEU A 126 21.84 13.41 -25.01
N PRO A 127 22.20 12.14 -25.30
CA PRO A 127 22.16 10.95 -24.45
C PRO A 127 23.54 10.52 -23.90
N ASP A 128 24.32 11.40 -23.25
CA ASP A 128 25.59 11.02 -22.61
C ASP A 128 25.35 10.15 -21.37
N VAL A 129 25.39 8.83 -21.58
CA VAL A 129 25.18 7.79 -20.55
C VAL A 129 26.22 7.88 -19.43
N ASP A 130 27.46 8.24 -19.73
CA ASP A 130 28.53 8.31 -18.74
C ASP A 130 28.38 9.54 -17.85
N GLN A 131 27.97 10.68 -18.43
CA GLN A 131 27.57 11.85 -17.67
C GLN A 131 26.35 11.54 -16.79
N ALA A 132 25.33 10.87 -17.34
CA ALA A 132 24.14 10.45 -16.58
C ALA A 132 24.49 9.52 -15.41
N ARG A 133 25.40 8.58 -15.60
CA ARG A 133 25.93 7.71 -14.53
C ARG A 133 26.54 8.52 -13.40
N ARG A 134 27.44 9.46 -13.73
CA ARG A 134 28.09 10.31 -12.73
C ARG A 134 27.08 11.18 -11.98
N VAL A 135 26.15 11.80 -12.71
CA VAL A 135 25.09 12.64 -12.12
C VAL A 135 24.18 11.82 -11.22
N PHE A 136 23.69 10.68 -11.70
CA PHE A 136 22.81 9.80 -10.93
C PHE A 136 23.47 9.34 -9.63
N ARG A 137 24.72 8.84 -9.69
CA ARG A 137 25.47 8.46 -8.48
C ARG A 137 25.60 9.63 -7.51
N GLY A 138 25.96 10.81 -8.00
CA GLY A 138 26.11 12.01 -7.18
C GLY A 138 24.79 12.41 -6.51
N THR A 139 23.71 12.44 -7.27
CA THR A 139 22.36 12.79 -6.78
C THR A 139 21.86 11.78 -5.75
N VAL A 140 21.98 10.48 -6.01
CA VAL A 140 21.53 9.43 -5.10
C VAL A 140 22.40 9.40 -3.82
N THR A 141 23.71 9.67 -3.93
CA THR A 141 24.58 9.87 -2.76
C THR A 141 24.16 11.10 -1.93
N ALA A 142 23.79 12.20 -2.58
CA ALA A 142 23.34 13.40 -1.90
C ALA A 142 21.99 13.18 -1.19
N VAL A 143 21.08 12.38 -1.77
CA VAL A 143 19.84 11.94 -1.11
C VAL A 143 20.14 11.20 0.19
N VAL A 144 21.05 10.21 0.16
CA VAL A 144 21.43 9.45 1.36
C VAL A 144 22.01 10.36 2.44
N ARG A 145 22.94 11.25 2.06
CA ARG A 145 23.54 12.20 2.99
C ARG A 145 22.51 13.14 3.61
N SER A 146 21.58 13.63 2.81
CA SER A 146 20.50 14.49 3.31
C SER A 146 19.62 13.77 4.33
N ILE A 147 19.32 12.47 4.12
CA ILE A 147 18.55 11.68 5.09
C ILE A 147 19.38 11.39 6.36
N ASP A 148 20.68 11.12 6.21
CA ASP A 148 21.60 10.98 7.35
C ASP A 148 21.65 12.27 8.20
N ASP A 149 21.77 13.43 7.55
CA ASP A 149 21.78 14.73 8.22
C ASP A 149 20.45 15.04 8.93
N GLU A 150 19.32 14.69 8.32
CA GLU A 150 17.99 14.76 8.95
C GLU A 150 17.94 13.86 10.20
N ALA A 151 18.39 12.60 10.11
CA ALA A 151 18.41 11.67 11.24
C ALA A 151 19.29 12.18 12.40
N ARG A 152 20.47 12.72 12.09
CA ARG A 152 21.36 13.37 13.08
C ARG A 152 20.76 14.66 13.63
N GLY A 153 19.96 15.38 12.84
CA GLY A 153 19.13 16.50 13.27
C GLY A 153 18.21 16.09 14.41
N PHE A 154 17.40 15.06 14.18
CA PHE A 154 16.48 14.52 15.19
C PHE A 154 17.19 14.01 16.44
N VAL A 155 18.34 13.35 16.31
CA VAL A 155 19.15 12.94 17.48
C VAL A 155 19.57 14.15 18.32
N ARG A 156 20.05 15.23 17.68
CA ARG A 156 20.44 16.46 18.39
C ARG A 156 19.24 17.16 19.04
N GLU A 157 18.10 17.16 18.38
CA GLU A 157 16.86 17.74 18.95
C GLU A 157 16.38 16.93 20.16
N LEU A 158 16.42 15.59 20.09
CA LEU A 158 16.11 14.71 21.22
C LEU A 158 17.06 14.94 22.40
N ASP A 159 18.37 15.05 22.15
CA ASP A 159 19.38 15.35 23.20
C ASP A 159 19.21 16.77 23.79
N GLY A 160 18.62 17.69 23.03
CA GLY A 160 18.34 19.07 23.45
C GLY A 160 17.04 19.25 24.25
N LEU A 161 16.23 18.20 24.43
CA LEU A 161 14.96 18.31 25.14
C LEU A 161 15.19 18.59 26.65
N PRO A 162 14.52 19.61 27.22
CA PRO A 162 14.61 19.90 28.64
C PRO A 162 14.06 18.72 29.46
N ASP A 163 14.71 18.42 30.60
CA ASP A 163 14.37 17.30 31.49
C ASP A 163 14.25 15.95 30.78
N GLY A 164 15.00 15.77 29.68
CA GLY A 164 14.96 14.56 28.86
C GLY A 164 13.63 14.36 28.13
N GLY A 165 12.88 15.44 27.88
CA GLY A 165 11.61 15.40 27.16
C GLY A 165 10.43 14.86 27.96
N CYS A 166 10.61 14.66 29.27
CA CYS A 166 9.61 14.07 30.14
C CYS A 166 9.26 15.02 31.28
N GLU A 167 7.99 15.06 31.65
CA GLU A 167 7.51 15.78 32.83
C GLU A 167 6.77 14.83 33.79
N PRO A 168 6.77 15.12 35.11
CA PRO A 168 6.07 14.30 36.09
C PRO A 168 4.56 14.24 35.81
N GLY A 169 3.99 13.05 35.95
CA GLY A 169 2.56 12.82 35.83
C GLY A 169 2.03 11.90 36.93
N ARG A 170 0.70 11.81 37.03
CA ARG A 170 0.03 10.80 37.86
C ARG A 170 -0.89 9.98 37.00
N LEU A 171 -0.76 8.67 37.11
CA LEU A 171 -1.57 7.72 36.36
C LEU A 171 -2.36 6.84 37.34
N ARG A 172 -3.54 6.41 36.91
CA ARG A 172 -4.37 5.48 37.66
C ARG A 172 -4.86 4.42 36.69
N GLU A 173 -4.51 3.16 36.93
CA GLU A 173 -4.89 2.04 36.05
C GLU A 173 -6.19 1.41 36.52
N GLN A 174 -6.97 0.89 35.59
CA GLN A 174 -8.10 0.03 35.90
C GLN A 174 -7.59 -1.39 36.21
N GLY A 175 -7.83 -1.88 37.42
CA GLY A 175 -7.41 -3.19 37.90
C GLY A 175 -8.52 -4.24 37.82
N GLY A 176 -8.66 -4.92 36.68
CA GLY A 176 -9.56 -6.07 36.51
C GLY A 176 -11.03 -5.80 36.91
N GLU A 177 -11.73 -6.83 37.41
CA GLU A 177 -13.13 -6.76 37.86
C GLU A 177 -13.35 -5.88 39.12
N LEU A 178 -12.28 -5.50 39.81
CA LEU A 178 -12.32 -4.95 41.18
C LEU A 178 -12.03 -3.44 41.27
N GLY A 179 -12.07 -2.70 40.15
CA GLY A 179 -12.03 -1.24 40.16
C GLY A 179 -10.67 -0.62 39.87
N TRP A 180 -10.46 0.65 40.26
CA TRP A 180 -9.26 1.41 39.92
C TRP A 180 -8.15 1.20 40.96
N LYS A 181 -6.91 0.93 40.52
CA LYS A 181 -5.75 0.86 41.40
C LYS A 181 -5.46 2.24 42.05
N PRO A 182 -4.68 2.30 43.15
CA PRO A 182 -4.20 3.58 43.68
C PRO A 182 -3.43 4.38 42.62
N ALA A 183 -3.52 5.72 42.69
CA ALA A 183 -2.77 6.59 41.80
C ALA A 183 -1.27 6.39 42.00
N GLN A 184 -0.53 6.24 40.91
CA GLN A 184 0.92 6.06 40.89
C GLN A 184 1.56 7.27 40.25
N ASN A 185 2.76 7.62 40.72
CA ASN A 185 3.60 8.60 40.04
C ASN A 185 4.16 7.96 38.76
N GLY A 186 4.17 8.74 37.69
CA GLY A 186 4.72 8.34 36.41
C GLY A 186 5.34 9.54 35.69
N SER A 187 5.65 9.34 34.42
CA SER A 187 6.15 10.38 33.52
C SER A 187 5.18 10.52 32.34
N ARG A 188 5.16 11.68 31.70
CA ARG A 188 4.54 11.92 30.39
C ARG A 188 5.51 12.68 29.51
N LEU A 189 5.39 12.54 28.20
CA LEU A 189 6.14 13.40 27.27
C LEU A 189 5.71 14.86 27.45
N THR A 190 6.68 15.77 27.39
CA THR A 190 6.39 17.20 27.20
C THR A 190 5.76 17.43 25.83
N GLY A 191 5.09 18.56 25.63
CA GLY A 191 4.52 18.90 24.32
C GLY A 191 5.57 18.88 23.21
N ALA A 192 6.74 19.49 23.46
CA ALA A 192 7.86 19.51 22.51
C ALA A 192 8.37 18.10 22.17
N ALA A 193 8.47 17.20 23.15
CA ALA A 193 8.90 15.83 22.90
C ALA A 193 7.85 15.04 22.09
N ALA A 194 6.56 15.24 22.37
CA ALA A 194 5.48 14.57 21.64
C ALA A 194 5.37 15.05 20.19
N ASP A 195 5.53 16.35 19.95
CA ASP A 195 5.58 16.93 18.61
C ASP A 195 6.78 16.37 17.84
N LEU A 196 7.97 16.37 18.44
CA LEU A 196 9.19 15.82 17.82
C LEU A 196 9.05 14.33 17.47
N VAL A 197 8.51 13.50 18.36
CA VAL A 197 8.27 12.06 18.07
C VAL A 197 7.30 11.90 16.89
N SER A 198 6.28 12.75 16.82
CA SER A 198 5.30 12.73 15.71
C SER A 198 5.94 13.17 14.38
N GLU A 199 6.88 14.11 14.42
CA GLU A 199 7.66 14.53 13.25
C GLU A 199 8.58 13.41 12.77
N VAL A 200 9.31 12.75 13.69
CA VAL A 200 10.18 11.60 13.37
C VAL A 200 9.40 10.47 12.71
N LEU A 201 8.17 10.20 13.16
CA LEU A 201 7.27 9.22 12.54
C LEU A 201 6.98 9.53 11.08
N ALA A 202 6.51 10.75 10.83
CA ALA A 202 6.13 11.17 9.50
C ALA A 202 7.35 11.20 8.57
N TRP A 203 8.49 11.64 9.08
CA TRP A 203 9.77 11.59 8.40
C TRP A 203 10.17 10.14 8.03
N ALA A 204 10.15 9.22 8.99
CA ALA A 204 10.58 7.83 8.78
C ALA A 204 9.77 7.14 7.68
N ASP A 205 8.43 7.28 7.69
CA ASP A 205 7.55 6.72 6.64
C ASP A 205 7.87 7.26 5.26
N VAL A 206 8.04 8.59 5.14
CA VAL A 206 8.37 9.23 3.87
C VAL A 206 9.74 8.77 3.37
N ARG A 207 10.77 8.75 4.22
CA ARG A 207 12.15 8.41 3.82
C ARG A 207 12.33 6.93 3.56
N ARG A 208 11.61 6.05 4.26
CA ARG A 208 11.62 4.61 3.98
C ARG A 208 11.11 4.32 2.57
N ARG A 209 10.00 4.95 2.17
CA ARG A 209 9.47 4.80 0.80
C ARG A 209 10.48 5.25 -0.25
N LEU A 210 11.15 6.39 -0.01
CA LEU A 210 12.18 6.91 -0.90
C LEU A 210 13.40 5.97 -1.00
N LEU A 211 13.89 5.44 0.13
CA LEU A 211 15.07 4.57 0.15
C LEU A 211 14.80 3.16 -0.37
N LYS A 212 13.59 2.63 -0.20
CA LYS A 212 13.20 1.30 -0.69
C LYS A 212 13.49 1.11 -2.18
N ASP A 213 13.38 2.18 -2.97
CA ASP A 213 13.58 2.14 -4.42
C ASP A 213 15.06 2.04 -4.83
N PHE A 214 15.99 2.38 -3.94
CA PHE A 214 17.44 2.38 -4.22
C PHE A 214 18.23 1.39 -3.37
N TRP A 215 17.91 1.27 -2.09
CA TRP A 215 18.56 0.36 -1.16
C TRP A 215 17.51 -0.29 -0.22
N PRO A 216 17.15 -1.56 -0.47
CA PRO A 216 16.21 -2.26 0.40
C PRO A 216 16.75 -2.45 1.84
N ASP A 217 18.06 -2.57 2.05
CA ASP A 217 18.63 -2.85 3.38
C ASP A 217 18.55 -1.66 4.37
N PRO A 218 18.94 -0.41 4.03
CA PRO A 218 18.68 0.77 4.86
C PRO A 218 17.18 1.04 5.08
N ALA A 219 16.31 0.64 4.15
CA ALA A 219 14.88 0.73 4.35
C ALA A 219 14.41 -0.19 5.50
N VAL A 220 15.14 -1.28 5.81
CA VAL A 220 14.90 -2.12 7.00
C VAL A 220 15.23 -1.36 8.28
N ALA A 221 16.33 -0.61 8.32
CA ALA A 221 16.71 0.18 9.50
C ALA A 221 15.69 1.29 9.80
N LEU A 222 15.17 1.97 8.78
CA LEU A 222 14.05 2.91 8.94
C LEU A 222 12.74 2.20 9.32
N GLY A 223 12.50 0.99 8.80
CA GLY A 223 11.36 0.16 9.23
C GLY A 223 11.40 -0.17 10.73
N GLN A 224 12.58 -0.31 11.34
CA GLN A 224 12.71 -0.51 12.78
C GLN A 224 12.39 0.75 13.60
N VAL A 225 12.57 1.95 13.03
CA VAL A 225 12.13 3.21 13.65
C VAL A 225 10.60 3.27 13.62
N GLU A 226 9.99 2.95 12.47
CA GLU A 226 8.53 2.87 12.35
C GLU A 226 7.94 1.85 13.32
N GLU A 227 8.47 0.62 13.36
CA GLU A 227 7.98 -0.45 14.24
C GLU A 227 8.00 -0.04 15.72
N LEU A 228 9.11 0.53 16.21
CA LEU A 228 9.20 1.01 17.59
C LEU A 228 8.10 2.04 17.89
N ILE A 229 7.87 2.94 16.96
CA ILE A 229 6.93 4.03 17.19
C ILE A 229 5.50 3.60 16.86
N GLU A 230 5.25 2.57 16.06
CA GLU A 230 3.93 1.94 15.90
C GLU A 230 3.55 1.15 17.16
N GLU A 231 4.48 0.37 17.73
CA GLU A 231 4.31 -0.34 19.01
C GLU A 231 3.97 0.61 20.16
N ASN A 232 4.52 1.83 20.12
CA ASN A 232 4.25 2.88 21.10
C ASN A 232 3.28 3.95 20.57
N GLY A 233 2.77 3.77 19.35
CA GLY A 233 2.07 4.79 18.58
C GLY A 233 0.72 5.10 19.17
N ASP A 234 0.01 4.08 19.66
CA ASP A 234 -1.23 4.29 20.40
C ASP A 234 -1.01 5.03 21.72
N ARG A 235 0.21 5.01 22.28
CA ARG A 235 0.57 5.73 23.52
C ARG A 235 0.99 7.17 23.25
N VAL A 236 1.61 7.43 22.10
CA VAL A 236 1.99 8.76 21.61
C VAL A 236 0.78 9.49 21.01
N ARG A 237 -0.06 8.78 20.23
CA ARG A 237 -1.25 9.29 19.53
C ARG A 237 -2.51 9.36 20.39
N VAL A 238 -2.42 9.33 21.73
CA VAL A 238 -3.53 9.77 22.62
C VAL A 238 -3.72 11.29 22.54
N TRP A 239 -3.68 11.82 21.33
CA TRP A 239 -4.13 13.13 20.91
C TRP A 239 -5.16 12.90 19.79
N GLY A 240 -6.44 12.89 20.16
CA GLY A 240 -7.51 13.37 19.27
C GLY A 240 -8.51 12.38 18.68
N ARG A 241 -8.43 11.06 18.88
CA ARG A 241 -9.50 10.14 18.38
C ARG A 241 -9.95 9.06 19.36
N LYS A 242 -10.30 9.49 20.56
CA LYS A 242 -11.44 9.00 21.36
C LYS A 242 -11.48 9.89 22.59
N ALA A 243 -12.66 10.14 23.13
CA ALA A 243 -12.82 10.76 24.43
C ALA A 243 -12.34 9.76 25.51
N ASP A 244 -11.06 9.43 25.52
CA ASP A 244 -10.46 8.57 26.52
C ASP A 244 -10.10 9.46 27.70
N TRP A 245 -11.00 9.47 28.69
CA TRP A 245 -10.87 9.49 30.16
C TRP A 245 -9.68 10.14 30.91
N ASN A 246 -8.55 10.44 30.25
CA ASN A 246 -7.43 11.25 30.70
C ASN A 246 -7.43 12.55 29.86
N GLY A 247 -7.22 13.70 30.49
CA GLY A 247 -7.27 15.00 29.79
C GLY A 247 -6.36 15.10 28.55
N PRO A 248 -6.47 16.17 27.75
CA PRO A 248 -5.65 16.34 26.55
C PRO A 248 -4.16 16.30 26.90
N GLY A 249 -3.41 15.33 26.35
CA GLY A 249 -1.98 15.14 26.63
C GLY A 249 -1.48 13.72 26.33
N PRO A 250 -0.16 13.53 26.11
CA PRO A 250 0.47 12.21 26.05
C PRO A 250 0.12 11.37 27.28
N ALA A 251 -0.01 10.05 27.12
CA ALA A 251 -0.34 9.16 28.22
C ALA A 251 0.72 9.24 29.35
N VAL A 252 0.30 9.27 30.61
CA VAL A 252 1.23 9.10 31.74
C VAL A 252 1.55 7.61 31.87
N LEU A 253 2.83 7.27 31.82
CA LEU A 253 3.33 5.89 31.95
C LEU A 253 4.14 5.73 33.26
N PRO A 254 4.17 4.51 33.83
CA PRO A 254 4.92 4.26 35.06
C PRO A 254 6.44 4.32 34.83
N GLY A 255 7.16 4.85 35.81
CA GLY A 255 8.63 4.77 35.88
C GLY A 255 9.37 5.44 34.71
N SER A 256 10.35 4.70 34.16
CA SER A 256 11.25 5.12 33.08
C SER A 256 10.71 4.86 31.67
N ALA A 257 9.46 4.43 31.50
CA ALA A 257 8.95 4.00 30.19
C ALA A 257 9.12 5.05 29.07
N TRP A 258 8.84 6.33 29.33
CA TRP A 258 9.08 7.40 28.35
C TRP A 258 10.56 7.74 28.16
N PRO A 259 11.36 7.92 29.23
CA PRO A 259 12.81 8.04 29.10
C PRO A 259 13.47 6.90 28.31
N ASP A 260 13.08 5.66 28.57
CA ASP A 260 13.59 4.46 27.88
C ASP A 260 13.16 4.46 26.41
N PHE A 261 11.91 4.84 26.12
CA PHE A 261 11.42 5.01 24.75
C PHE A 261 12.20 6.07 23.97
N LEU A 262 12.41 7.26 24.54
CA LEU A 262 13.17 8.33 23.89
C LEU A 262 14.64 7.92 23.68
N THR A 263 15.20 7.16 24.62
CA THR A 263 16.54 6.58 24.49
C THR A 263 16.61 5.57 23.34
N ASP A 264 15.67 4.61 23.25
CA ASP A 264 15.66 3.63 22.14
C ASP A 264 15.39 4.32 20.80
N LEU A 265 14.53 5.35 20.76
CA LEU A 265 14.31 6.14 19.56
C LEU A 265 15.60 6.81 19.08
N ARG A 266 16.33 7.46 19.99
CA ARG A 266 17.64 8.07 19.68
C ARG A 266 18.64 7.03 19.20
N ASP A 267 18.71 5.88 19.85
CA ASP A 267 19.64 4.81 19.48
C ASP A 267 19.31 4.24 18.11
N ARG A 268 18.02 4.10 17.77
CA ARG A 268 17.57 3.68 16.43
C ARG A 268 17.89 4.70 15.35
N LEU A 269 17.64 5.99 15.60
CA LEU A 269 18.02 7.06 14.67
C LEU A 269 19.54 7.09 14.44
N THR A 270 20.32 6.85 15.50
CA THR A 270 21.79 6.72 15.41
C THR A 270 22.20 5.50 14.58
N ARG A 271 21.52 4.36 14.73
CA ARG A 271 21.72 3.16 13.89
C ARG A 271 21.38 3.42 12.43
N VAL A 272 20.28 4.14 12.16
CA VAL A 272 19.92 4.57 10.79
C VAL A 272 21.02 5.43 10.20
N SER A 273 21.46 6.47 10.91
CA SER A 273 22.57 7.33 10.50
C SER A 273 23.85 6.55 10.20
N THR A 274 24.23 5.61 11.07
CA THR A 274 25.40 4.74 10.88
C THR A 274 25.23 3.86 9.63
N ALA A 275 24.08 3.21 9.48
CA ALA A 275 23.79 2.37 8.32
C ALA A 275 23.82 3.15 7.00
N LEU A 276 23.31 4.39 6.99
CA LEU A 276 23.37 5.30 5.83
C LEU A 276 24.80 5.74 5.54
N GLY A 277 25.63 5.97 6.55
CA GLY A 277 27.04 6.31 6.41
C GLY A 277 27.90 5.14 5.89
N ASP A 278 27.54 3.91 6.25
CA ASP A 278 28.23 2.68 5.85
C ASP A 278 27.80 2.17 4.46
N LEU A 279 26.81 2.82 3.83
CA LEU A 279 26.36 2.42 2.50
C LEU A 279 27.50 2.49 1.49
N SER A 280 27.77 1.35 0.84
CA SER A 280 28.59 1.33 -0.36
C SER A 280 27.97 2.24 -1.43
N ALA A 281 28.83 2.90 -2.22
CA ALA A 281 28.38 3.73 -3.33
C ALA A 281 27.33 2.99 -4.18
N PHE A 282 26.23 3.68 -4.51
CA PHE A 282 25.12 3.09 -5.27
C PHE A 282 25.67 2.34 -6.49
N PRO A 283 25.34 1.03 -6.64
CA PRO A 283 25.78 0.26 -7.79
C PRO A 283 25.11 0.86 -9.02
N LEU A 284 25.90 1.51 -9.88
CA LEU A 284 25.36 2.07 -11.11
C LEU A 284 24.70 0.96 -11.93
N PRO A 285 23.57 1.24 -12.61
CA PRO A 285 23.00 0.28 -13.55
C PRO A 285 24.11 -0.18 -14.49
N PRO A 286 24.34 -1.47 -14.74
CA PRO A 286 25.47 -1.90 -15.57
C PRO A 286 25.40 -1.26 -16.96
N ALA A 287 26.57 -0.96 -17.57
CA ALA A 287 26.62 -0.55 -18.97
C ALA A 287 26.35 -1.80 -19.80
N LEU A 288 25.08 -2.06 -20.07
CA LEU A 288 24.63 -3.26 -20.76
C LEU A 288 24.63 -2.98 -22.26
N SER A 289 25.56 -3.59 -22.98
CA SER A 289 25.42 -3.75 -24.42
C SER A 289 24.27 -4.71 -24.69
N PRO A 290 23.48 -4.52 -25.76
CA PRO A 290 22.47 -5.49 -26.14
C PRO A 290 23.13 -6.81 -26.56
N PRO A 291 22.46 -7.96 -26.41
CA PRO A 291 23.00 -9.25 -26.84
C PRO A 291 23.23 -9.21 -28.36
N PRO A 292 24.39 -9.68 -28.85
CA PRO A 292 24.71 -9.63 -30.28
C PRO A 292 23.83 -10.58 -31.09
N ASP A 293 23.32 -11.64 -30.47
CA ASP A 293 22.58 -12.76 -31.07
C ASP A 293 21.06 -12.63 -31.00
N ALA A 294 20.55 -11.41 -30.77
CA ALA A 294 19.12 -11.18 -30.70
C ALA A 294 18.40 -11.44 -32.03
N LYS A 295 17.13 -11.86 -31.92
CA LYS A 295 16.25 -12.16 -33.06
C LYS A 295 14.88 -11.50 -32.90
N PHE A 296 14.25 -11.19 -34.02
CA PHE A 296 12.85 -10.78 -34.08
C PHE A 296 11.91 -11.98 -34.00
N ALA A 297 10.70 -11.75 -33.50
CA ALA A 297 9.64 -12.74 -33.61
C ALA A 297 9.22 -12.93 -35.08
N GLU A 298 8.78 -14.13 -35.45
CA GLU A 298 8.49 -14.50 -36.86
C GLU A 298 7.44 -13.61 -37.53
N HIS A 299 6.53 -13.04 -36.74
CA HIS A 299 5.45 -12.16 -37.21
C HIS A 299 5.85 -10.68 -37.27
N VAL A 300 7.08 -10.32 -36.87
CA VAL A 300 7.55 -8.93 -36.79
C VAL A 300 8.47 -8.65 -37.97
N SER A 301 8.11 -7.66 -38.78
CA SER A 301 9.01 -7.18 -39.83
C SER A 301 10.17 -6.42 -39.22
N ALA A 302 11.39 -6.86 -39.51
CA ALA A 302 12.62 -6.24 -38.99
C ALA A 302 12.79 -4.78 -39.46
N SER A 303 12.36 -4.47 -40.69
CA SER A 303 12.34 -3.09 -41.19
C SER A 303 11.34 -2.23 -40.40
N ALA A 304 10.13 -2.73 -40.18
CA ALA A 304 9.11 -2.02 -39.40
C ALA A 304 9.56 -1.79 -37.94
N ALA A 305 10.22 -2.77 -37.32
CA ALA A 305 10.81 -2.61 -35.99
C ALA A 305 11.93 -1.56 -35.97
N THR A 306 12.77 -1.52 -37.02
CA THR A 306 13.82 -0.51 -37.19
C THR A 306 13.26 0.89 -37.35
N ASP A 307 12.26 1.06 -38.20
CA ASP A 307 11.60 2.34 -38.44
C ASP A 307 10.90 2.84 -37.16
N THR A 308 10.21 1.94 -36.45
CA THR A 308 9.51 2.25 -35.19
C THR A 308 10.51 2.70 -34.11
N LEU A 309 11.60 1.96 -33.93
CA LEU A 309 12.63 2.31 -32.95
C LEU A 309 13.32 3.63 -33.31
N SER A 310 13.62 3.85 -34.59
CA SER A 310 14.27 5.08 -35.05
C SER A 310 13.37 6.30 -34.88
N ALA A 311 12.10 6.19 -35.26
CA ALA A 311 11.11 7.25 -35.05
C ALA A 311 10.95 7.58 -33.57
N PHE A 312 10.87 6.55 -32.71
CA PHE A 312 10.81 6.73 -31.27
C PHE A 312 12.05 7.44 -30.72
N LEU A 313 13.26 7.05 -31.15
CA LEU A 313 14.51 7.69 -30.71
C LEU A 313 14.56 9.18 -31.09
N VAL A 314 14.12 9.54 -32.30
CA VAL A 314 14.06 10.94 -32.76
C VAL A 314 13.07 11.75 -31.91
N GLU A 315 11.87 11.22 -31.70
CA GLU A 315 10.85 11.89 -30.89
C GLU A 315 11.27 12.05 -29.43
N ALA A 316 11.81 10.98 -28.84
CA ALA A 316 12.26 10.97 -27.46
C ALA A 316 13.45 11.92 -27.25
N ALA A 317 14.38 11.99 -28.21
CA ALA A 317 15.47 12.96 -28.18
C ALA A 317 14.92 14.40 -28.19
N ALA A 318 13.99 14.73 -29.09
CA ALA A 318 13.40 16.08 -29.18
C ALA A 318 12.67 16.49 -27.89
N ARG A 319 11.83 15.60 -27.35
CA ARG A 319 11.13 15.82 -26.07
C ARG A 319 12.13 15.97 -24.90
N SER A 320 13.19 15.16 -24.87
CA SER A 320 14.19 15.23 -23.80
C SER A 320 15.03 16.52 -23.82
N ALA A 321 15.29 17.06 -25.02
CA ALA A 321 15.93 18.35 -25.19
C ALA A 321 15.03 19.50 -24.68
N ALA A 322 13.72 19.42 -24.91
CA ALA A 322 12.76 20.37 -24.36
C ALA A 322 12.71 20.33 -22.82
N LEU A 323 12.84 19.14 -22.22
CA LEU A 323 12.87 18.96 -20.77
C LEU A 323 14.14 19.51 -20.14
N SER A 324 15.27 19.39 -20.82
CA SER A 324 16.56 19.88 -20.31
C SER A 324 16.56 21.40 -20.13
N GLY A 325 15.68 22.15 -20.79
CA GLY A 325 15.60 23.62 -20.65
C GLY A 325 14.41 24.15 -19.86
N GLY A 326 13.48 23.29 -19.40
CA GLY A 326 12.15 23.71 -18.94
C GLY A 326 11.74 23.17 -17.56
N PRO A 327 10.63 23.67 -16.99
CA PRO A 327 10.05 23.09 -15.78
C PRO A 327 9.60 21.65 -16.03
N MET A 328 9.67 20.80 -14.99
CA MET A 328 9.17 19.42 -15.05
C MET A 328 7.70 19.41 -15.46
N PRO A 329 7.29 18.69 -16.52
CA PRO A 329 5.87 18.53 -16.83
C PRO A 329 5.19 17.77 -15.69
N PRO A 330 3.94 18.12 -15.35
CA PRO A 330 3.24 17.59 -14.17
C PRO A 330 2.92 16.09 -14.22
N GLN A 331 3.15 15.40 -15.35
CA GLN A 331 2.91 13.97 -15.51
C GLN A 331 4.10 13.33 -16.23
N ALA A 332 5.03 12.75 -15.47
CA ALA A 332 6.16 11.97 -16.01
C ALA A 332 5.77 10.53 -16.41
N THR A 333 4.47 10.21 -16.41
CA THR A 333 3.90 8.88 -16.61
C THR A 333 3.97 8.36 -18.06
N ASP A 334 4.31 9.20 -19.05
CA ASP A 334 4.24 8.84 -20.47
C ASP A 334 5.49 8.14 -21.05
N TRP A 335 6.43 7.67 -20.23
CA TRP A 335 7.73 7.19 -20.72
C TRP A 335 7.98 5.68 -20.64
N GLY A 336 6.94 4.88 -20.37
CA GLY A 336 6.97 3.42 -20.55
C GLY A 336 7.20 2.97 -22.01
N LEU A 337 7.10 3.90 -22.97
CA LEU A 337 7.21 3.70 -24.41
C LEU A 337 8.49 3.01 -24.89
N GLY A 338 9.62 3.21 -24.19
CA GLY A 338 10.90 2.58 -24.57
C GLY A 338 10.91 1.06 -24.44
N ALA A 339 10.13 0.50 -23.49
CA ALA A 339 10.01 -0.95 -23.36
C ALA A 339 9.13 -1.55 -24.46
N TYR A 340 8.10 -0.83 -24.90
CA TYR A 340 7.17 -1.29 -25.92
C TYR A 340 7.82 -1.44 -27.30
N THR A 341 8.76 -0.57 -27.66
CA THR A 341 9.50 -0.69 -28.93
C THR A 341 10.36 -1.96 -29.00
N LEU A 342 10.65 -2.57 -27.84
CA LEU A 342 11.42 -3.82 -27.73
C LEU A 342 10.55 -5.08 -27.77
N ASN A 343 9.22 -4.97 -27.80
CA ASN A 343 8.32 -6.13 -27.82
C ASN A 343 8.42 -6.96 -29.12
N GLY A 344 8.99 -6.38 -30.18
CA GLY A 344 9.21 -7.10 -31.44
C GLY A 344 10.32 -8.15 -31.40
N PHE A 345 11.17 -8.13 -30.37
CA PHE A 345 12.24 -9.10 -30.18
C PHE A 345 11.74 -10.39 -29.54
N LEU A 346 12.11 -11.53 -30.13
CA LEU A 346 11.94 -12.86 -29.55
C LEU A 346 12.90 -13.08 -28.38
N THR A 347 14.09 -12.46 -28.45
CA THR A 347 15.12 -12.58 -27.42
C THR A 347 14.77 -11.71 -26.21
N GLU A 348 14.19 -12.33 -25.17
CA GLU A 348 13.79 -11.65 -23.92
C GLU A 348 14.94 -10.88 -23.25
N GLU A 349 16.17 -11.36 -23.41
CA GLU A 349 17.38 -10.72 -22.86
C GLU A 349 17.57 -9.26 -23.32
N ILE A 350 17.06 -8.85 -24.49
CA ILE A 350 17.06 -7.42 -24.89
C ILE A 350 16.21 -6.59 -23.92
N ARG A 351 15.03 -7.09 -23.58
CA ARG A 351 14.08 -6.42 -22.70
C ARG A 351 14.55 -6.45 -21.26
N ASP A 352 15.06 -7.60 -20.81
CA ASP A 352 15.61 -7.74 -19.47
C ASP A 352 16.81 -6.82 -19.27
N ARG A 353 17.71 -6.71 -20.25
CA ARG A 353 18.82 -5.75 -20.18
C ARG A 353 18.34 -4.30 -20.19
N PHE A 354 17.29 -3.96 -20.94
CA PHE A 354 16.69 -2.63 -20.84
C PHE A 354 16.17 -2.36 -19.42
N HIS A 355 15.37 -3.27 -18.86
CA HIS A 355 14.86 -3.14 -17.49
C HIS A 355 15.97 -3.04 -16.44
N ARG A 356 17.06 -3.81 -16.59
CA ARG A 356 18.24 -3.72 -15.73
C ARG A 356 19.01 -2.40 -15.91
N ALA A 357 19.12 -1.89 -17.13
CA ALA A 357 19.79 -0.62 -17.43
C ALA A 357 19.04 0.59 -16.83
N VAL A 358 17.72 0.46 -16.63
CA VAL A 358 16.87 1.50 -16.04
C VAL A 358 16.34 1.16 -14.65
N ALA A 359 16.83 0.11 -14.00
CA ALA A 359 16.30 -0.35 -12.72
C ALA A 359 16.28 0.77 -11.64
N GLY A 360 15.23 0.80 -10.82
CA GLY A 360 14.98 1.83 -9.80
C GLY A 360 14.50 3.19 -10.34
N SER A 361 14.60 3.41 -11.65
CA SER A 361 14.28 4.70 -12.27
C SER A 361 12.79 4.94 -12.59
N PRO A 362 11.99 3.92 -12.99
CA PRO A 362 10.54 4.10 -13.18
C PRO A 362 9.82 4.56 -11.90
N ALA A 363 10.26 4.09 -10.74
CA ALA A 363 9.70 4.48 -9.44
C ALA A 363 9.83 6.00 -9.18
N VAL A 364 10.91 6.63 -9.65
CA VAL A 364 11.12 8.09 -9.52
C VAL A 364 10.02 8.89 -10.21
N ALA A 365 9.51 8.40 -11.35
CA ALA A 365 8.42 9.06 -12.08
C ALA A 365 7.08 8.97 -11.32
N GLU A 366 6.93 7.96 -10.46
CA GLU A 366 5.74 7.71 -9.64
C GLU A 366 5.82 8.38 -8.26
N TRP A 367 6.96 8.98 -7.91
CA TRP A 367 7.12 9.64 -6.63
C TRP A 367 6.16 10.81 -6.46
N ALA A 368 5.36 10.70 -5.40
CA ALA A 368 4.47 11.76 -4.96
C ALA A 368 5.28 13.04 -4.62
N PRO A 369 4.70 14.24 -4.82
CA PRO A 369 5.40 15.51 -4.56
C PRO A 369 5.94 15.66 -3.14
N GLU A 370 5.41 14.91 -2.18
CA GLU A 370 5.79 14.92 -0.77
C GLU A 370 7.08 14.12 -0.50
N LEU A 371 7.48 13.22 -1.41
CA LEU A 371 8.67 12.40 -1.23
C LEU A 371 9.96 13.17 -1.57
N ALA A 372 9.94 13.94 -2.65
CA ALA A 372 11.14 14.55 -3.24
C ALA A 372 10.81 15.86 -3.96
N SER A 373 11.70 16.85 -3.82
CA SER A 373 11.54 18.14 -4.50
C SER A 373 11.40 17.97 -6.02
N PRO A 374 10.67 18.88 -6.71
CA PRO A 374 10.54 18.84 -8.16
C PRO A 374 11.90 18.80 -8.88
N GLN A 375 12.91 19.48 -8.34
CA GLN A 375 14.27 19.53 -8.90
C GLN A 375 14.96 18.17 -8.79
N LEU A 376 14.85 17.50 -7.63
CA LEU A 376 15.40 16.17 -7.43
C LEU A 376 14.73 15.14 -8.36
N ARG A 377 13.39 15.14 -8.41
CA ARG A 377 12.62 14.26 -9.30
C ARG A 377 12.99 14.47 -10.76
N HIS A 378 13.04 15.73 -11.21
CA HIS A 378 13.42 16.08 -12.57
C HIS A 378 14.83 15.58 -12.92
N ARG A 379 15.80 15.78 -12.03
CA ARG A 379 17.19 15.41 -12.28
C ARG A 379 17.39 13.90 -12.38
N LEU A 380 16.77 13.14 -11.49
CA LEU A 380 16.79 11.67 -11.54
C LEU A 380 16.05 11.15 -12.78
N HIS A 381 14.94 11.80 -13.17
CA HIS A 381 14.22 11.48 -14.39
C HIS A 381 15.03 11.74 -15.66
N LEU A 382 15.82 12.83 -15.73
CA LEU A 382 16.74 13.04 -16.87
C LEU A 382 17.82 11.95 -16.96
N CYS A 383 18.33 11.46 -15.82
CA CYS A 383 19.29 10.35 -15.81
C CYS A 383 18.66 9.06 -16.34
N TYR A 384 17.41 8.78 -15.95
CA TYR A 384 16.63 7.67 -16.48
C TYR A 384 16.52 7.73 -18.01
N LEU A 385 16.12 8.88 -18.54
CA LEU A 385 15.98 9.07 -19.98
C LEU A 385 17.32 8.84 -20.70
N ALA A 386 18.42 9.31 -20.14
CA ALA A 386 19.74 9.06 -20.70
C ALA A 386 20.09 7.57 -20.75
N PHE A 387 19.80 6.80 -19.70
CA PHE A 387 20.04 5.35 -19.67
C PHE A 387 19.17 4.62 -20.69
N ALA A 388 17.87 4.94 -20.74
CA ALA A 388 16.93 4.34 -21.67
C ALA A 388 17.31 4.63 -23.13
N LEU A 389 17.53 5.91 -23.46
CA LEU A 389 17.92 6.33 -24.81
C LEU A 389 19.29 5.76 -25.21
N GLY A 390 20.25 5.74 -24.29
CA GLY A 390 21.56 5.15 -24.53
C GLY A 390 21.45 3.67 -24.92
N TYR A 391 20.70 2.88 -24.17
CA TYR A 391 20.49 1.46 -24.48
C TYR A 391 19.76 1.26 -25.81
N LEU A 392 18.66 1.98 -26.04
CA LEU A 392 17.89 1.88 -27.28
C LEU A 392 18.70 2.34 -28.51
N THR A 393 19.60 3.31 -28.34
CA THR A 393 20.56 3.71 -29.40
C THR A 393 21.52 2.57 -29.74
N GLU A 394 22.03 1.84 -28.74
CA GLU A 394 22.87 0.66 -28.99
C GLU A 394 22.09 -0.47 -29.66
N VAL A 395 20.83 -0.71 -29.27
CA VAL A 395 19.95 -1.66 -29.96
C VAL A 395 19.73 -1.24 -31.42
N SER A 396 19.48 0.05 -31.66
CA SER A 396 19.29 0.61 -33.01
C SER A 396 20.51 0.39 -33.90
N LYS A 397 21.74 0.58 -33.38
CA LYS A 397 22.99 0.29 -34.10
C LYS A 397 23.11 -1.19 -34.49
N GLY A 398 22.59 -2.11 -33.66
CA GLY A 398 22.61 -3.56 -33.91
C GLY A 398 21.50 -4.08 -34.82
N MET A 399 20.54 -3.23 -35.25
CA MET A 399 19.34 -3.68 -35.98
C MET A 399 19.65 -4.41 -37.30
N GLN A 400 20.71 -4.00 -38.00
CA GLN A 400 21.12 -4.68 -39.23
C GLN A 400 21.52 -6.13 -38.94
N ASP A 401 22.40 -6.35 -37.95
CA ASP A 401 22.84 -7.68 -37.54
C ASP A 401 21.67 -8.56 -37.07
N TYR A 402 20.72 -7.98 -36.32
CA TYR A 402 19.52 -8.68 -35.86
C TYR A 402 18.61 -9.09 -37.02
N THR A 403 18.50 -8.24 -38.04
CA THR A 403 17.73 -8.53 -39.27
C THR A 403 18.34 -9.69 -40.04
N GLU A 404 19.67 -9.67 -40.24
CA GLU A 404 20.40 -10.73 -40.95
C GLU A 404 20.25 -12.08 -40.22
N ARG A 405 20.37 -12.09 -38.89
CA ARG A 405 20.25 -13.30 -38.06
C ARG A 405 18.84 -13.84 -37.92
N SER A 406 17.83 -12.99 -38.06
CA SER A 406 16.43 -13.40 -38.02
C SER A 406 15.98 -14.08 -39.31
N GLY A 407 16.85 -14.18 -40.33
CA GLY A 407 16.54 -14.84 -41.60
C GLY A 407 15.57 -14.05 -42.48
N SER A 408 15.21 -12.84 -42.07
CA SER A 408 14.21 -11.96 -42.69
C SER A 408 14.78 -11.10 -43.84
N GLY A 409 15.89 -11.52 -44.46
CA GLY A 409 16.43 -10.90 -45.68
C GLY A 409 15.51 -10.97 -46.91
N LYS A 410 14.30 -11.53 -46.79
CA LYS A 410 13.22 -11.37 -47.77
C LYS A 410 12.23 -10.32 -47.24
N PRO A 411 11.92 -9.28 -48.04
CA PRO A 411 11.07 -8.18 -47.60
C PRO A 411 9.67 -8.69 -47.26
N ALA A 412 9.37 -8.80 -45.96
CA ALA A 412 7.99 -8.82 -45.51
C ALA A 412 7.45 -7.39 -45.69
N ALA A 413 6.38 -7.26 -46.48
CA ALA A 413 5.80 -6.00 -46.89
C ALA A 413 5.70 -4.98 -45.73
N ASN A 414 6.39 -3.85 -45.91
CA ASN A 414 6.45 -2.74 -44.95
C ASN A 414 5.05 -2.22 -44.63
N LEU A 415 4.75 -2.06 -43.34
CA LEU A 415 3.59 -1.33 -42.84
C LEU A 415 4.13 -0.15 -42.04
N THR A 416 4.19 1.01 -42.69
CA THR A 416 4.68 2.26 -42.11
C THR A 416 3.52 2.99 -41.46
N VAL A 417 3.62 3.26 -40.15
CA VAL A 417 2.61 4.03 -39.39
C VAL A 417 3.17 5.43 -39.12
N MET A 418 2.50 6.46 -39.64
CA MET A 418 2.75 7.87 -39.30
C MET A 418 1.49 8.44 -38.62
N GLY A 419 1.61 8.99 -37.41
CA GLY A 419 0.52 9.72 -36.76
C GLY A 419 0.78 10.09 -35.29
N SER A 420 0.39 11.31 -34.90
CA SER A 420 0.66 12.00 -33.62
C SER A 420 -0.51 11.91 -32.63
N ILE A 421 -0.21 11.87 -31.33
CA ILE A 421 -1.04 12.11 -30.12
C ILE A 421 -2.31 11.23 -29.90
N GLY A 422 -2.91 10.62 -30.92
CA GLY A 422 -3.91 9.53 -30.82
C GLY A 422 -3.35 8.11 -31.02
N SER A 423 -2.03 7.97 -31.14
CA SER A 423 -1.35 6.80 -31.71
C SER A 423 -1.28 5.56 -30.81
N VAL A 424 -1.50 5.67 -29.49
CA VAL A 424 -1.37 4.53 -28.55
C VAL A 424 -2.51 3.53 -28.70
N GLN A 425 -3.76 4.01 -28.74
CA GLN A 425 -4.94 3.15 -28.90
C GLN A 425 -5.07 2.60 -30.33
N ILE A 426 -4.59 3.37 -31.32
CA ILE A 426 -4.46 2.92 -32.71
C ILE A 426 -3.44 1.77 -32.80
N ALA A 427 -2.25 1.93 -32.21
CA ALA A 427 -1.21 0.90 -32.23
C ALA A 427 -1.63 -0.38 -31.49
N GLU A 428 -2.28 -0.25 -30.32
CA GLU A 428 -2.83 -1.38 -29.58
C GLU A 428 -3.88 -2.14 -30.40
N SER A 429 -4.84 -1.42 -31.00
CA SER A 429 -5.87 -2.04 -31.83
C SER A 429 -5.28 -2.74 -33.06
N ILE A 430 -4.28 -2.13 -33.71
CA ILE A 430 -3.56 -2.74 -34.84
C ILE A 430 -2.78 -3.99 -34.40
N GLN A 431 -2.16 -3.98 -33.23
CA GLN A 431 -1.46 -5.14 -32.68
C GLN A 431 -2.43 -6.28 -32.35
N ILE A 432 -3.58 -5.98 -31.74
CA ILE A 432 -4.64 -6.96 -31.48
C ILE A 432 -5.13 -7.56 -32.81
N ILE A 433 -5.41 -6.71 -33.81
CA ILE A 433 -5.77 -7.18 -35.16
C ILE A 433 -4.65 -8.07 -35.71
N GLY A 434 -3.39 -7.65 -35.67
CA GLY A 434 -2.24 -8.40 -36.20
C GLY A 434 -2.05 -9.77 -35.55
N SER A 435 -2.15 -9.86 -34.22
CA SER A 435 -2.08 -11.13 -33.49
C SER A 435 -3.21 -12.09 -33.86
N ASN A 436 -4.43 -11.56 -34.02
CA ASN A 436 -5.58 -12.34 -34.45
C ASN A 436 -5.48 -12.76 -35.92
N LEU A 437 -4.92 -11.92 -36.79
CA LEU A 437 -4.69 -12.26 -38.20
C LEU A 437 -3.77 -13.47 -38.35
N ALA A 438 -2.71 -13.57 -37.54
CA ALA A 438 -1.85 -14.76 -37.51
C ALA A 438 -2.65 -16.02 -37.15
N ALA A 439 -3.43 -15.96 -36.08
CA ALA A 439 -4.28 -17.08 -35.65
C ALA A 439 -5.35 -17.48 -36.70
N ILE A 440 -5.90 -16.50 -37.44
CA ILE A 440 -6.85 -16.74 -38.53
C ILE A 440 -6.16 -17.41 -39.73
N MET A 441 -4.94 -16.99 -40.06
CA MET A 441 -4.13 -17.58 -41.12
C MET A 441 -3.73 -19.02 -40.79
N ASP A 442 -3.31 -19.30 -39.55
CA ASP A 442 -2.93 -20.65 -39.08
C ASP A 442 -4.09 -21.65 -39.16
N ARG A 443 -5.33 -21.17 -39.07
CA ARG A 443 -6.57 -21.97 -39.23
C ARG A 443 -7.00 -22.15 -40.69
N GLY A 444 -6.23 -21.65 -41.65
CA GLY A 444 -6.49 -21.79 -43.09
C GLY A 444 -7.47 -20.77 -43.67
N SER A 445 -7.85 -19.74 -42.91
CA SER A 445 -8.80 -18.71 -43.34
C SER A 445 -8.10 -17.48 -43.96
N ALA A 446 -7.18 -17.71 -44.89
CA ALA A 446 -6.33 -16.67 -45.50
C ALA A 446 -7.13 -15.50 -46.10
N ARG A 447 -8.25 -15.79 -46.80
CA ARG A 447 -9.12 -14.75 -47.38
C ARG A 447 -9.78 -13.86 -46.31
N THR A 448 -10.12 -14.42 -45.16
CA THR A 448 -10.70 -13.65 -44.04
C THR A 448 -9.65 -12.76 -43.38
N ALA A 449 -8.43 -13.26 -43.24
CA ALA A 449 -7.30 -12.46 -42.78
C ALA A 449 -6.97 -11.31 -43.74
N GLU A 450 -7.03 -11.56 -45.05
CA GLU A 450 -6.85 -10.52 -46.08
C GLU A 450 -7.95 -9.46 -46.03
N ALA A 451 -9.21 -9.85 -45.85
CA ALA A 451 -10.34 -8.93 -45.69
C ALA A 451 -10.18 -7.99 -44.49
N ILE A 452 -9.84 -8.56 -43.32
CA ILE A 452 -9.63 -7.79 -42.08
C ILE A 452 -8.41 -6.86 -42.23
N ARG A 453 -7.33 -7.33 -42.86
CA ARG A 453 -6.15 -6.50 -43.15
C ARG A 453 -6.48 -5.33 -44.08
N ALA A 454 -7.22 -5.59 -45.16
CA ALA A 454 -7.63 -4.56 -46.11
C ALA A 454 -8.52 -3.49 -45.44
N LEU A 455 -9.44 -3.90 -44.57
CA LEU A 455 -10.24 -2.96 -43.77
C LEU A 455 -9.39 -2.13 -42.80
N SER A 456 -8.43 -2.75 -42.13
CA SER A 456 -7.53 -2.02 -41.22
C SER A 456 -6.72 -0.94 -41.94
N GLN A 457 -6.20 -1.28 -43.13
CA GLN A 457 -5.48 -0.32 -43.97
C GLN A 457 -6.40 0.78 -44.49
N ALA A 458 -7.62 0.44 -44.92
CA ALA A 458 -8.59 1.41 -45.39
C ALA A 458 -8.98 2.43 -44.30
N ILE A 459 -9.16 1.99 -43.05
CA ILE A 459 -9.45 2.86 -41.90
C ILE A 459 -8.26 3.79 -41.61
N GLN A 460 -7.03 3.27 -41.67
CA GLN A 460 -5.82 4.06 -41.44
C GLN A 460 -5.60 5.13 -42.51
N GLN A 461 -5.90 4.80 -43.77
CA GLN A 461 -5.65 5.68 -44.93
C GLN A 461 -6.80 6.65 -45.22
N GLU A 462 -7.90 6.61 -44.48
CA GLU A 462 -9.04 7.50 -44.70
C GLU A 462 -8.75 8.91 -44.15
N PRO A 463 -8.54 9.93 -45.02
CA PRO A 463 -8.25 11.29 -44.57
C PRO A 463 -9.45 11.99 -43.92
N ALA A 464 -10.68 11.54 -44.20
CA ALA A 464 -11.88 12.19 -43.66
C ALA A 464 -12.21 11.79 -42.21
N LEU A 465 -11.51 10.80 -41.64
CA LEU A 465 -11.69 10.39 -40.24
C LEU A 465 -10.81 11.22 -39.30
N SER A 466 -11.40 11.67 -38.18
CA SER A 466 -10.62 12.12 -37.03
C SER A 466 -9.87 10.96 -36.38
N ASP A 467 -8.88 11.27 -35.55
CA ASP A 467 -8.11 10.25 -34.83
C ASP A 467 -9.00 9.41 -33.88
N ASP A 468 -9.96 10.05 -33.19
CA ASP A 468 -10.94 9.37 -32.34
C ASP A 468 -11.81 8.39 -33.13
N GLN A 469 -12.32 8.82 -34.30
CA GLN A 469 -13.11 7.95 -35.17
C GLN A 469 -12.26 6.80 -35.71
N ARG A 470 -10.98 7.03 -35.99
CA ARG A 470 -10.05 6.00 -36.44
C ARG A 470 -9.78 4.98 -35.34
N VAL A 471 -9.64 5.42 -34.09
CA VAL A 471 -9.52 4.53 -32.93
C VAL A 471 -10.76 3.65 -32.78
N ASP A 472 -11.95 4.26 -32.75
CA ASP A 472 -13.21 3.53 -32.55
C ASP A 472 -13.43 2.46 -33.63
N LEU A 473 -13.15 2.79 -34.90
CA LEU A 473 -13.28 1.85 -36.01
C LEU A 473 -12.23 0.73 -35.96
N LEU A 474 -11.00 1.02 -35.54
CA LEU A 474 -9.99 -0.01 -35.34
C LEU A 474 -10.32 -0.90 -34.14
N HIS A 475 -10.97 -0.38 -33.10
CA HIS A 475 -11.45 -1.18 -31.98
C HIS A 475 -12.56 -2.14 -32.41
N HIS A 476 -13.54 -1.65 -33.18
CA HIS A 476 -14.55 -2.51 -33.80
C HIS A 476 -13.94 -3.58 -34.71
N LEU A 477 -12.91 -3.22 -35.48
CA LEU A 477 -12.21 -4.19 -36.32
C LEU A 477 -11.41 -5.21 -35.50
N ALA A 478 -10.87 -4.82 -34.34
CA ALA A 478 -10.21 -5.72 -33.39
C ALA A 478 -11.20 -6.72 -32.79
N ASP A 479 -12.41 -6.29 -32.42
CA ASP A 479 -13.50 -7.18 -31.98
C ASP A 479 -13.85 -8.22 -33.07
N VAL A 480 -13.91 -7.79 -34.33
CA VAL A 480 -14.15 -8.70 -35.47
C VAL A 480 -12.99 -9.69 -35.60
N ALA A 481 -11.74 -9.23 -35.58
CA ALA A 481 -10.57 -10.09 -35.68
C ALA A 481 -10.50 -11.12 -34.54
N GLU A 482 -10.81 -10.70 -33.32
CA GLU A 482 -10.85 -11.57 -32.14
C GLU A 482 -11.96 -12.64 -32.23
N ALA A 483 -13.14 -12.27 -32.70
CA ALA A 483 -14.25 -13.20 -32.85
C ALA A 483 -14.00 -14.23 -33.96
N VAL A 484 -13.31 -13.82 -35.03
CA VAL A 484 -12.94 -14.73 -36.13
C VAL A 484 -11.79 -15.65 -35.73
N SER A 485 -10.85 -15.18 -34.90
CA SER A 485 -9.78 -16.04 -34.39
C SER A 485 -10.28 -17.08 -33.38
N HIS A 486 -11.47 -16.88 -32.78
CA HIS A 486 -12.10 -17.80 -31.82
C HIS A 486 -13.58 -18.07 -32.16
N PRO A 487 -13.88 -18.74 -33.30
CA PRO A 487 -15.23 -18.99 -33.76
C PRO A 487 -16.03 -19.82 -32.75
N GLU A 488 -15.45 -20.68 -31.94
CA GLU A 488 -16.16 -21.45 -30.91
C GLU A 488 -16.88 -20.59 -29.85
N ASP A 489 -16.45 -19.35 -29.63
CA ASP A 489 -17.04 -18.46 -28.62
C ASP A 489 -18.29 -17.72 -29.18
N GLY A 490 -19.46 -18.25 -28.83
CA GLY A 490 -20.76 -17.67 -29.24
C GLY A 490 -20.98 -16.24 -28.75
N ARG A 491 -20.36 -15.82 -27.63
CA ARG A 491 -20.47 -14.46 -27.11
C ARG A 491 -19.60 -13.47 -27.90
N ARG A 492 -18.49 -13.93 -28.47
CA ARG A 492 -17.66 -13.12 -29.38
C ARG A 492 -18.32 -12.98 -30.75
N ARG A 493 -18.88 -14.07 -31.28
CA ARG A 493 -19.64 -14.03 -32.54
C ARG A 493 -20.79 -13.00 -32.53
N SER A 494 -21.49 -12.84 -31.41
CA SER A 494 -22.56 -11.84 -31.32
C SER A 494 -22.10 -10.38 -31.46
N ARG A 495 -20.80 -10.08 -31.29
CA ARG A 495 -20.21 -8.74 -31.44
C ARG A 495 -19.80 -8.40 -32.86
N VAL A 496 -19.62 -9.40 -33.73
CA VAL A 496 -19.15 -9.21 -35.12
C VAL A 496 -20.12 -8.36 -35.93
N ARG A 497 -21.42 -8.68 -35.87
CA ARG A 497 -22.43 -7.98 -36.67
C ARG A 497 -22.57 -6.50 -36.29
N PRO A 498 -22.68 -6.11 -35.00
CA PRO A 498 -22.64 -4.70 -34.61
C PRO A 498 -21.36 -3.98 -35.07
N ALA A 499 -20.19 -4.60 -34.91
CA ALA A 499 -18.91 -4.00 -35.28
C ALA A 499 -18.77 -3.79 -36.79
N LEU A 500 -19.14 -4.77 -37.61
CA LEU A 500 -19.16 -4.63 -39.08
C LEU A 500 -20.19 -3.59 -39.55
N THR A 501 -21.32 -3.46 -38.84
CA THR A 501 -22.33 -2.44 -39.15
C THR A 501 -21.77 -1.04 -38.91
N ALA A 502 -21.11 -0.80 -37.77
CA ALA A 502 -20.46 0.48 -37.47
C ALA A 502 -19.40 0.87 -38.51
N ILE A 503 -18.58 -0.10 -38.96
CA ILE A 503 -17.56 0.13 -40.01
C ILE A 503 -18.22 0.48 -41.35
N ALA A 504 -19.29 -0.23 -41.73
CA ALA A 504 -20.02 0.04 -42.96
C ALA A 504 -20.74 1.41 -42.94
N GLU A 505 -21.34 1.78 -41.81
CA GLU A 505 -21.98 3.09 -41.61
C GLU A 505 -20.96 4.23 -41.70
N ALA A 506 -19.79 4.08 -41.10
CA ALA A 506 -18.71 5.05 -41.24
C ALA A 506 -18.23 5.19 -42.70
N GLY A 507 -18.06 4.07 -43.41
CA GLY A 507 -17.73 4.09 -44.84
C GLY A 507 -18.79 4.82 -45.69
N ALA A 508 -20.07 4.62 -45.38
CA ALA A 508 -21.18 5.30 -46.06
C ALA A 508 -21.23 6.80 -45.73
N ALA A 509 -20.97 7.18 -44.48
CA ALA A 509 -20.96 8.57 -44.02
C ALA A 509 -19.83 9.39 -44.67
N VAL A 510 -18.67 8.78 -44.91
CA VAL A 510 -17.54 9.41 -45.60
C VAL A 510 -17.74 9.46 -47.12
N GLY A 511 -18.54 8.54 -47.67
CA GLY A 511 -19.00 8.54 -49.07
C GLY A 511 -18.56 7.29 -49.84
N ALA A 512 -19.29 6.97 -50.92
CA ALA A 512 -19.15 5.72 -51.68
C ALA A 512 -17.75 5.50 -52.33
N GLY A 513 -16.93 6.56 -52.45
CA GLY A 513 -15.57 6.49 -52.98
C GLY A 513 -14.48 6.25 -51.92
N SER A 514 -14.83 6.25 -50.63
CA SER A 514 -13.87 6.07 -49.53
C SER A 514 -13.13 4.73 -49.63
N PRO A 515 -11.83 4.67 -49.28
CA PRO A 515 -11.12 3.42 -49.02
C PRO A 515 -11.93 2.43 -48.18
N ILE A 516 -12.65 2.91 -47.16
CA ILE A 516 -13.48 2.06 -46.27
C ILE A 516 -14.66 1.47 -47.04
N SER A 517 -15.45 2.29 -47.75
CA SER A 517 -16.59 1.81 -48.55
C SER A 517 -16.17 0.81 -49.62
N ARG A 518 -15.02 1.04 -50.27
CA ARG A 518 -14.45 0.10 -51.25
C ARG A 518 -14.03 -1.22 -50.58
N ALA A 519 -13.28 -1.16 -49.49
CA ALA A 519 -12.88 -2.37 -48.76
C ALA A 519 -14.09 -3.17 -48.24
N VAL A 520 -15.12 -2.51 -47.72
CA VAL A 520 -16.36 -3.17 -47.30
C VAL A 520 -17.07 -3.85 -48.47
N THR A 521 -17.15 -3.19 -49.63
CA THR A 521 -17.80 -3.73 -50.83
C THR A 521 -17.01 -4.91 -51.43
N ASP A 522 -15.70 -4.74 -51.60
CA ASP A 522 -14.81 -5.74 -52.19
C ASP A 522 -14.82 -7.04 -51.38
N TRP A 523 -14.91 -6.92 -50.05
CA TRP A 523 -14.91 -8.04 -49.13
C TRP A 523 -16.31 -8.43 -48.61
N GLN A 524 -17.39 -7.83 -49.12
CA GLN A 524 -18.75 -8.05 -48.61
C GLN A 524 -19.14 -9.55 -48.61
N HIS A 525 -18.68 -10.30 -49.60
CA HIS A 525 -18.90 -11.74 -49.72
C HIS A 525 -18.16 -12.58 -48.66
N VAL A 526 -17.03 -12.10 -48.13
CA VAL A 526 -16.30 -12.73 -47.02
C VAL A 526 -16.87 -12.27 -45.69
N LEU A 527 -17.18 -10.99 -45.54
CA LEU A 527 -17.70 -10.40 -44.31
C LEU A 527 -19.10 -10.89 -43.97
N SER A 528 -19.95 -11.15 -44.98
CA SER A 528 -21.29 -11.72 -44.78
C SER A 528 -21.26 -13.17 -44.30
N ALA A 529 -20.16 -13.90 -44.52
CA ALA A 529 -19.97 -15.25 -43.99
C ALA A 529 -19.57 -15.27 -42.50
N LEU A 530 -19.22 -14.10 -41.93
CA LEU A 530 -18.85 -13.93 -40.52
C LEU A 530 -20.03 -13.55 -39.62
N SER A 531 -21.10 -13.02 -40.22
CA SER A 531 -22.35 -12.60 -39.57
C SER A 531 -23.43 -13.67 -39.65
#